data_AF-A0A6P6VS34-F1
#
_entry.id   AF-A0A6P6VS34-F1
#
_cell.length_a   1.000
_cell.length_b   1.000
_cell.length_c   1.000
_cell.angle_alpha   90.00
_cell.angle_beta   90.00
_cell.angle_gamma   90.00
#
_symmetry.space_group_name_H-M   'P 1'
#
loop_
_entity.id
_entity.type
_entity.pdbx_description
1 polymer ?
#
loop_
_entity_poly.entity_id
_entity_poly.type
_entity_poly.pdbx_seq_one_letter_code
_entity_poly.pdbx_strand_id
1 'polypeptide(L)'
;MDEIEIPSQFLCPISMQLMRDPVIVATGMTYDRESIEKWLFTCKNSTCPMTKQELQSTDLTPNHNLRRLIQAWCTLNSSNGIERIPTPKPPVEKSQILKLINEAKNSTNTQIKCLQRLRSISEGSQSNRKSLEAAGAVEFLASIIEKNDEAYDEALNLLYHLDASDADLKKLMSDDGKFAETLMPVLKCGSCQSRAYAIMMLKSAFRVADPVQLMTAKPEIFIEIVHILKDQISQQASKAALKLLVDLCPWGRNRIKAIEAGAVLVLIELLLDSSERRASELILTLLDQLCRTADGRAELLKHGAGLAIVSKKIFRVSQVASHRAVGILFSICKYSPTSRALQEMLQVGVVAKLCLVLQVENNQKTIARAKEILYLHARIWKDSPCIPPALLSSYPA
;
A
#
# COMPACT_ATOMS: atom_id res chain seq x y z
N MET A 1 1.74 -14.12 -48.99
CA MET A 1 0.86 -14.73 -47.96
C MET A 1 -0.05 -13.61 -47.54
N ASP A 2 -1.33 -13.70 -47.91
CA ASP A 2 -2.30 -12.66 -47.58
C ASP A 2 -2.43 -12.59 -46.05
N GLU A 3 -2.21 -11.40 -45.48
CA GLU A 3 -2.47 -11.16 -44.06
C GLU A 3 -3.96 -11.40 -43.79
N ILE A 4 -4.25 -12.28 -42.84
CA ILE A 4 -5.64 -12.58 -42.50
C ILE A 4 -6.20 -11.41 -41.72
N GLU A 5 -7.16 -10.74 -42.35
CA GLU A 5 -7.88 -9.64 -41.73
C GLU A 5 -8.80 -10.18 -40.62
N ILE A 6 -8.51 -9.78 -39.38
CA ILE A 6 -9.36 -10.09 -38.23
C ILE A 6 -10.68 -9.33 -38.41
N PRO A 7 -11.85 -10.00 -38.39
CA PRO A 7 -13.14 -9.31 -38.46
C PRO A 7 -13.24 -8.24 -37.37
N SER A 8 -13.61 -7.01 -37.77
CA SER A 8 -13.67 -5.84 -36.88
C SER A 8 -14.54 -6.06 -35.64
N GLN A 9 -15.60 -6.86 -35.77
CA GLN A 9 -16.49 -7.29 -34.68
C GLN A 9 -15.81 -8.12 -33.58
N PHE A 10 -14.61 -8.67 -33.84
CA PHE A 10 -13.82 -9.43 -32.88
C PHE A 10 -12.77 -8.57 -32.16
N LEU A 11 -12.55 -7.34 -32.61
CA LEU A 11 -11.59 -6.41 -32.04
C LEU A 11 -12.22 -5.61 -30.91
N CYS A 12 -11.48 -5.49 -29.81
CA CYS A 12 -11.86 -4.65 -28.69
C CYS A 12 -11.77 -3.18 -29.13
N PRO A 13 -12.82 -2.36 -28.98
CA PRO A 13 -12.77 -0.97 -29.41
C PRO A 13 -11.78 -0.07 -28.64
N ILE A 14 -11.29 -0.52 -27.48
CA ILE A 14 -10.29 0.21 -26.68
C ILE A 14 -8.87 -0.14 -27.13
N SER A 15 -8.56 -1.44 -27.19
CA SER A 15 -7.19 -1.91 -27.46
C SER A 15 -6.92 -2.15 -28.94
N MET A 16 -7.97 -2.20 -29.77
CA MET A 16 -7.90 -2.62 -31.18
C MET A 16 -7.28 -4.01 -31.37
N GLN A 17 -7.30 -4.84 -30.33
CA GLN A 17 -6.81 -6.22 -30.33
C GLN A 17 -7.97 -7.21 -30.25
N LEU A 18 -7.72 -8.44 -30.70
CA LEU A 18 -8.69 -9.54 -30.60
C LEU A 18 -9.16 -9.74 -29.16
N MET A 19 -10.48 -9.71 -28.94
CA MET A 19 -11.07 -9.89 -27.61
C MET A 19 -10.85 -11.32 -27.09
N ARG A 20 -10.25 -11.46 -25.91
CA ARG A 20 -10.02 -12.74 -25.24
C ARG A 20 -11.19 -13.11 -24.32
N ASP A 21 -11.77 -12.11 -23.67
CA ASP A 21 -12.95 -12.25 -22.81
C ASP A 21 -13.97 -11.14 -23.10
N PRO A 22 -14.80 -11.29 -24.15
CA PRO A 22 -15.73 -10.25 -24.56
C PRO A 22 -16.86 -10.06 -23.53
N VAL A 23 -17.06 -8.83 -23.09
CA VAL A 23 -18.08 -8.41 -22.12
C VAL A 23 -18.88 -7.21 -22.61
N ILE A 24 -20.17 -7.19 -22.29
CA ILE A 24 -21.13 -6.16 -22.67
C ILE A 24 -21.29 -5.19 -21.50
N VAL A 25 -21.17 -3.90 -21.77
CA VAL A 25 -21.48 -2.82 -20.82
C VAL A 25 -22.96 -2.39 -20.94
N ALA A 26 -23.46 -1.57 -20.01
CA ALA A 26 -24.85 -1.10 -19.99
C ALA A 26 -25.35 -0.45 -21.30
N THR A 27 -24.47 0.11 -22.12
CA THR A 27 -24.81 0.69 -23.43
C THR A 27 -24.94 -0.34 -24.56
N GLY A 28 -24.77 -1.64 -24.28
CA GLY A 28 -24.83 -2.71 -25.27
C GLY A 28 -23.54 -2.93 -26.07
N MET A 29 -22.53 -2.07 -25.88
CA MET A 29 -21.22 -2.23 -26.53
C MET A 29 -20.42 -3.38 -25.91
N THR A 30 -19.67 -4.11 -26.74
CA THR A 30 -18.79 -5.21 -26.28
C THR A 30 -17.33 -4.78 -26.29
N TYR A 31 -16.60 -5.13 -25.24
CA TYR A 31 -15.17 -4.87 -25.06
C TYR A 31 -14.46 -6.12 -24.55
N ASP A 32 -13.14 -6.16 -24.66
CA ASP A 32 -12.36 -7.11 -23.87
C ASP A 32 -12.41 -6.71 -22.38
N ARG A 33 -12.64 -7.70 -21.49
CA ARG A 33 -12.80 -7.48 -20.04
C ARG A 33 -11.66 -6.67 -19.44
N GLU A 34 -10.41 -7.03 -19.72
CA GLU A 34 -9.25 -6.37 -19.11
C GLU A 34 -9.18 -4.90 -19.51
N SER A 35 -9.50 -4.62 -20.79
CA SER A 35 -9.48 -3.26 -21.33
C SER A 35 -10.55 -2.36 -20.70
N ILE A 36 -11.78 -2.87 -20.56
CA ILE A 36 -12.88 -2.08 -19.98
C ILE A 36 -12.76 -1.97 -18.45
N GLU A 37 -12.28 -2.99 -17.76
CA GLU A 37 -12.02 -2.93 -16.30
C GLU A 37 -10.93 -1.91 -15.98
N LYS A 38 -9.85 -1.85 -16.79
CA LYS A 38 -8.82 -0.81 -16.66
C LYS A 38 -9.41 0.59 -16.86
N TRP A 39 -10.26 0.78 -17.86
CA TRP A 39 -10.92 2.06 -18.13
C TRP A 39 -11.81 2.53 -16.96
N LEU A 40 -12.65 1.64 -16.42
CA LEU A 40 -13.61 1.98 -15.37
C LEU A 40 -12.95 2.11 -14.00
N PHE A 41 -12.11 1.15 -13.61
CA PHE A 41 -11.64 1.03 -12.24
C PHE A 41 -10.24 1.63 -12.02
N THR A 42 -9.35 1.50 -13.01
CA THR A 42 -7.98 2.03 -12.90
C THR A 42 -7.92 3.50 -13.30
N CYS A 43 -8.51 3.86 -14.44
CA CYS A 43 -8.56 5.24 -14.93
C CYS A 43 -9.69 6.05 -14.30
N LYS A 44 -10.62 5.40 -13.57
CA LYS A 44 -11.75 6.04 -12.87
C LYS A 44 -12.70 6.82 -13.79
N ASN A 45 -12.95 6.31 -15.00
CA ASN A 45 -13.92 6.89 -15.92
C ASN A 45 -15.32 6.31 -15.70
N SER A 46 -16.37 7.11 -15.87
CA SER A 46 -17.78 6.71 -15.74
C SER A 46 -18.52 6.61 -17.09
N THR A 47 -17.81 6.74 -18.21
CA THR A 47 -18.40 6.79 -19.55
C THR A 47 -18.03 5.57 -20.38
N CYS A 48 -18.91 5.22 -21.32
CA CYS A 48 -18.65 4.22 -22.35
C CYS A 48 -17.58 4.74 -23.32
N PRO A 49 -16.45 4.03 -23.54
CA PRO A 49 -15.37 4.49 -24.41
C PRO A 49 -15.80 4.85 -25.84
N MET A 50 -16.68 4.04 -26.44
CA MET A 50 -17.15 4.23 -27.81
C MET A 50 -18.28 5.24 -27.93
N THR A 51 -19.33 5.09 -27.11
CA THR A 51 -20.54 5.94 -27.25
C THR A 51 -20.42 7.27 -26.52
N LYS A 52 -19.42 7.41 -25.63
CA LYS A 52 -19.23 8.56 -24.73
C LYS A 52 -20.42 8.83 -23.80
N GLN A 53 -21.38 7.92 -23.74
CA GLN A 53 -22.52 8.00 -22.84
C GLN A 53 -22.12 7.59 -21.42
N GLU A 54 -22.75 8.21 -20.42
CA GLU A 54 -22.57 7.86 -19.03
C GLU A 54 -23.14 6.46 -18.75
N LEU A 55 -22.37 5.62 -18.06
CA LEU A 55 -22.77 4.25 -17.74
C LEU A 55 -23.63 4.26 -16.49
N GLN A 56 -24.90 3.86 -16.61
CA GLN A 56 -25.81 3.75 -15.47
C GLN A 56 -25.45 2.60 -14.51
N SER A 57 -24.72 1.60 -14.99
CA SER A 57 -24.12 0.54 -14.17
C SER A 57 -22.72 0.19 -14.70
N THR A 58 -21.84 -0.23 -13.78
CA THR A 58 -20.50 -0.78 -14.08
C THR A 58 -20.51 -2.30 -14.22
N ASP A 59 -21.69 -2.92 -14.18
CA ASP A 59 -21.84 -4.37 -14.36
C ASP A 59 -21.42 -4.78 -15.79
N LEU A 60 -20.62 -5.85 -15.86
CA LEU A 60 -20.09 -6.40 -17.11
C LEU A 60 -20.74 -7.76 -17.38
N THR A 61 -21.60 -7.81 -18.38
CA THR A 61 -22.31 -9.03 -18.78
C THR A 61 -21.46 -9.81 -19.79
N PRO A 62 -21.05 -11.07 -19.53
CA PRO A 62 -20.25 -11.84 -20.48
C PRO A 62 -20.97 -12.06 -21.82
N ASN A 63 -20.28 -11.79 -22.95
CA ASN A 63 -20.80 -12.08 -24.29
C ASN A 63 -20.35 -13.48 -24.76
N HIS A 64 -21.00 -14.51 -24.23
CA HIS A 64 -20.64 -15.90 -24.54
C HIS A 64 -20.76 -16.24 -26.04
N ASN A 65 -21.73 -15.64 -26.74
CA ASN A 65 -21.92 -15.87 -28.18
C ASN A 65 -20.74 -15.32 -28.98
N LEU A 66 -20.34 -14.07 -28.74
CA LEU A 66 -19.19 -13.48 -29.43
C LEU A 66 -17.91 -14.23 -29.11
N ARG A 67 -17.72 -14.64 -27.86
CA ARG A 67 -16.58 -15.47 -27.46
C ARG A 67 -16.49 -16.77 -28.27
N ARG A 68 -17.62 -17.48 -28.42
CA ARG A 68 -17.67 -18.73 -29.21
C ARG A 68 -17.34 -18.48 -30.68
N LEU A 69 -17.84 -17.39 -31.26
CA LEU A 69 -17.54 -17.01 -32.64
C LEU A 69 -16.05 -16.70 -32.83
N ILE A 70 -15.45 -15.92 -31.93
CA ILE A 70 -14.01 -15.62 -31.93
C ILE A 70 -13.19 -16.90 -31.83
N GLN A 71 -13.54 -17.80 -30.91
CA GLN A 71 -12.82 -19.07 -30.74
C GLN A 71 -12.93 -19.99 -31.97
N ALA A 72 -14.11 -20.06 -32.58
CA ALA A 72 -14.32 -20.81 -33.82
C ALA A 72 -13.46 -20.23 -34.95
N TRP A 73 -13.45 -18.90 -35.09
CA TRP A 73 -12.61 -18.21 -36.07
C TRP A 73 -11.11 -18.45 -35.82
N CYS A 74 -10.64 -18.39 -34.58
CA CYS A 74 -9.24 -18.71 -34.27
C CYS A 74 -8.89 -20.16 -34.64
N THR A 75 -9.81 -21.10 -34.41
CA THR A 75 -9.59 -22.51 -34.74
C THR A 75 -9.49 -22.73 -36.25
N LEU A 76 -10.37 -22.09 -37.03
CA LEU A 76 -10.35 -22.15 -38.50
C LEU A 76 -9.09 -21.54 -39.10
N ASN A 77 -8.49 -20.55 -38.44
CA ASN A 77 -7.30 -19.84 -38.92
C ASN A 77 -5.99 -20.28 -38.22
N SER A 78 -6.03 -21.41 -37.50
CA SER A 78 -4.87 -21.94 -36.75
C SER A 78 -3.68 -22.26 -37.64
N SER A 79 -3.90 -22.72 -38.87
CA SER A 79 -2.85 -22.97 -39.87
C SER A 79 -2.12 -21.70 -40.33
N ASN A 80 -2.69 -20.53 -40.03
CA ASN A 80 -2.20 -19.24 -40.47
C ASN A 80 -1.55 -18.44 -39.32
N GLY A 81 -1.16 -19.14 -38.23
CA GLY A 81 -0.47 -18.55 -37.08
C GLY A 81 -1.38 -17.87 -36.07
N ILE A 82 -2.71 -17.96 -36.21
CA ILE A 82 -3.65 -17.43 -35.21
C ILE A 82 -3.82 -18.45 -34.08
N GLU A 83 -3.31 -18.10 -32.91
CA GLU A 83 -3.45 -18.95 -31.72
C GLU A 83 -4.89 -18.98 -31.22
N ARG A 84 -5.34 -20.18 -30.84
CA ARG A 84 -6.65 -20.35 -30.22
C ARG A 84 -6.66 -19.72 -28.83
N ILE A 85 -7.57 -18.78 -28.61
CA ILE A 85 -7.84 -18.25 -27.26
C ILE A 85 -8.37 -19.40 -26.38
N PRO A 86 -7.65 -19.76 -25.29
CA PRO A 86 -8.08 -20.84 -24.42
C PRO A 86 -9.43 -20.51 -23.79
N THR A 87 -10.31 -21.51 -23.72
CA THR A 87 -11.55 -21.40 -22.94
C THR A 87 -11.15 -21.26 -21.46
N PRO A 88 -11.66 -20.27 -20.72
CA PRO A 88 -11.48 -20.25 -19.27
C PRO A 88 -12.05 -21.56 -18.74
N LYS A 89 -11.25 -22.25 -17.94
CA LYS A 89 -11.75 -23.43 -17.23
C LYS A 89 -12.97 -22.98 -16.43
N PRO A 90 -14.09 -23.72 -16.47
CA PRO A 90 -15.24 -23.40 -15.63
C PRO A 90 -14.76 -23.32 -14.18
N PRO A 91 -15.26 -22.35 -13.39
CA PRO A 91 -14.85 -22.23 -12.01
C PRO A 91 -15.12 -23.54 -11.27
N VAL A 92 -14.23 -23.89 -10.36
CA VAL A 92 -14.34 -25.11 -9.58
C VAL A 92 -15.66 -25.08 -8.80
N GLU A 93 -16.41 -26.19 -8.83
CA GLU A 93 -17.68 -26.25 -8.13
C GLU A 93 -17.51 -26.02 -6.62
N LYS A 94 -18.42 -25.23 -6.04
CA LYS A 94 -18.46 -24.97 -4.60
C LYS A 94 -18.50 -26.26 -3.77
N SER A 95 -19.15 -27.31 -4.27
CA SER A 95 -19.21 -28.64 -3.66
C SER A 95 -17.83 -29.26 -3.45
N GLN A 96 -16.94 -29.13 -4.43
CA GLN A 96 -15.57 -29.65 -4.39
C GLN A 96 -14.71 -28.86 -3.42
N ILE A 97 -14.86 -27.53 -3.39
CA ILE A 97 -14.16 -26.65 -2.45
C ILE A 97 -14.56 -27.00 -1.01
N LEU A 98 -15.87 -27.14 -0.74
CA LEU A 98 -16.37 -27.51 0.59
C LEU A 98 -15.88 -28.87 1.05
N LYS A 99 -15.78 -29.86 0.14
CA LYS A 99 -15.17 -31.16 0.46
C LYS A 99 -13.73 -31.02 0.93
N LEU A 100 -12.91 -30.24 0.22
CA LEU A 100 -11.52 -29.99 0.60
C LEU A 100 -11.40 -29.26 1.95
N ILE A 101 -12.25 -28.25 2.19
CA ILE A 101 -12.29 -27.54 3.48
C ILE A 101 -12.67 -28.49 4.62
N ASN A 102 -13.69 -29.32 4.43
CA ASN A 102 -14.13 -30.26 5.46
C ASN A 102 -13.10 -31.37 5.72
N GLU A 103 -12.44 -31.87 4.68
CA GLU A 103 -11.33 -32.81 4.81
C GLU A 103 -10.18 -32.20 5.65
N ALA A 104 -9.80 -30.97 5.34
CA ALA A 104 -8.76 -30.23 6.06
C ALA A 104 -9.13 -29.89 7.51
N LYS A 105 -10.42 -29.76 7.83
CA LYS A 105 -10.92 -29.57 9.21
C LYS A 105 -10.83 -30.86 10.03
N ASN A 106 -11.06 -32.01 9.39
CA ASN A 106 -11.21 -33.29 10.07
C ASN A 106 -9.89 -34.08 10.19
N SER A 107 -8.89 -33.80 9.36
CA SER A 107 -7.61 -34.52 9.39
C SER A 107 -6.41 -33.59 9.30
N THR A 108 -5.66 -33.47 10.39
CA THR A 108 -4.43 -32.67 10.46
C THR A 108 -3.35 -33.18 9.49
N ASN A 109 -3.24 -34.51 9.31
CA ASN A 109 -2.25 -35.12 8.42
C ASN A 109 -2.47 -34.80 6.94
N THR A 110 -3.70 -34.49 6.51
CA THR A 110 -4.00 -34.09 5.13
C THR A 110 -4.24 -32.59 4.97
N GLN A 111 -4.23 -31.82 6.07
CA GLN A 111 -4.55 -30.40 6.07
C GLN A 111 -3.64 -29.61 5.12
N ILE A 112 -2.32 -29.79 5.21
CA ILE A 112 -1.36 -29.10 4.32
C ILE A 112 -1.61 -29.46 2.86
N LYS A 113 -1.87 -30.74 2.54
CA LYS A 113 -2.17 -31.19 1.17
C LYS A 113 -3.46 -30.55 0.63
N CYS A 114 -4.48 -30.42 1.48
CA CYS A 114 -5.72 -29.75 1.12
C CYS A 114 -5.50 -28.25 0.86
N LEU A 115 -4.71 -27.57 1.71
CA LEU A 115 -4.35 -26.17 1.53
C LEU A 115 -3.57 -25.93 0.23
N GLN A 116 -2.59 -26.78 -0.09
CA GLN A 116 -1.85 -26.72 -1.35
C GLN A 116 -2.77 -26.87 -2.58
N ARG A 117 -3.79 -27.73 -2.47
CA ARG A 117 -4.80 -27.88 -3.52
C ARG A 117 -5.71 -26.66 -3.63
N LEU A 118 -6.12 -26.07 -2.50
CA LEU A 118 -6.87 -24.81 -2.49
C LEU A 118 -6.05 -23.65 -3.08
N ARG A 119 -4.73 -23.60 -2.84
CA ARG A 119 -3.82 -22.66 -3.51
C ARG A 119 -3.79 -22.85 -5.01
N SER A 120 -3.65 -24.10 -5.48
CA SER A 120 -3.68 -24.40 -6.92
C SER A 120 -4.99 -23.92 -7.58
N ILE A 121 -6.11 -23.96 -6.85
CA ILE A 121 -7.40 -23.44 -7.31
C ILE A 121 -7.41 -21.90 -7.35
N SER A 122 -6.88 -21.23 -6.32
CA SER A 122 -6.86 -19.76 -6.23
C SER A 122 -5.93 -19.11 -7.26
N GLU A 123 -4.84 -19.78 -7.63
CA GLU A 123 -3.92 -19.35 -8.69
C GLU A 123 -4.52 -19.48 -10.09
N GLY A 124 -5.56 -20.31 -10.27
CA GLY A 124 -6.13 -20.60 -11.58
C GLY A 124 -6.94 -19.48 -12.21
N SER A 125 -7.78 -18.76 -11.44
CA SER A 125 -8.60 -17.65 -11.97
C SER A 125 -9.21 -16.77 -10.87
N GLN A 126 -9.55 -15.52 -11.21
CA GLN A 126 -10.30 -14.64 -10.31
C GLN A 126 -11.69 -15.20 -9.96
N SER A 127 -12.34 -15.90 -10.89
CA SER A 127 -13.61 -16.60 -10.63
C SER A 127 -13.45 -17.67 -9.55
N ASN A 128 -12.35 -18.44 -9.58
CA ASN A 128 -12.06 -19.43 -8.53
C ASN A 128 -11.84 -18.78 -7.17
N ARG A 129 -11.17 -17.62 -7.10
CA ARG A 129 -11.00 -16.88 -5.83
C ARG A 129 -12.35 -16.48 -5.25
N LYS A 130 -13.24 -15.91 -6.07
CA LYS A 130 -14.62 -15.60 -5.65
C LYS A 130 -15.40 -16.86 -5.22
N SER A 131 -15.21 -18.00 -5.89
CA SER A 131 -15.82 -19.27 -5.49
C SER A 131 -15.28 -19.80 -4.17
N LEU A 132 -13.98 -19.62 -3.89
CA LEU A 132 -13.35 -19.95 -2.61
C LEU A 132 -13.90 -19.07 -1.48
N GLU A 133 -13.97 -17.75 -1.68
CA GLU A 133 -14.59 -16.81 -0.73
C GLU A 133 -16.05 -17.19 -0.46
N ALA A 134 -16.85 -17.41 -1.50
CA ALA A 134 -18.25 -17.82 -1.37
C ALA A 134 -18.45 -19.19 -0.71
N ALA A 135 -17.39 -20.00 -0.59
CA ALA A 135 -17.37 -21.27 0.13
C ALA A 135 -16.92 -21.13 1.60
N GLY A 136 -16.60 -19.92 2.07
CA GLY A 136 -16.12 -19.66 3.43
C GLY A 136 -14.64 -20.00 3.64
N ALA A 137 -13.83 -19.93 2.58
CA ALA A 137 -12.40 -20.20 2.68
C ALA A 137 -11.66 -19.18 3.56
N VAL A 138 -12.08 -17.91 3.55
CA VAL A 138 -11.45 -16.82 4.32
C VAL A 138 -11.51 -17.11 5.83
N GLU A 139 -12.70 -17.39 6.35
CA GLU A 139 -12.93 -17.69 7.76
C GLU A 139 -12.25 -19.01 8.17
N PHE A 140 -12.26 -20.00 7.27
CA PHE A 140 -11.55 -21.25 7.50
C PHE A 140 -10.03 -21.05 7.64
N LEU A 141 -9.41 -20.30 6.73
CA LEU A 141 -7.97 -20.03 6.78
C LEU A 141 -7.60 -19.22 8.02
N ALA A 142 -8.40 -18.21 8.37
CA ALA A 142 -8.23 -17.44 9.60
C ALA A 142 -8.29 -18.35 10.85
N SER A 143 -9.18 -19.35 10.87
CA SER A 143 -9.28 -20.31 11.97
C SER A 143 -8.05 -21.21 12.12
N ILE A 144 -7.34 -21.51 11.02
CA ILE A 144 -6.07 -22.27 11.07
C ILE A 144 -4.96 -21.39 11.62
N ILE A 145 -4.89 -20.13 11.18
CA ILE A 145 -3.88 -19.17 11.66
C ILE A 145 -4.06 -18.93 13.16
N GLU A 146 -5.31 -18.85 13.65
CA GLU A 146 -5.62 -18.69 15.07
C GLU A 146 -5.11 -19.85 15.93
N LYS A 147 -5.19 -21.10 15.43
CA LYS A 147 -4.69 -22.27 16.16
C LYS A 147 -3.16 -22.29 16.28
N ASN A 148 -2.46 -21.58 15.39
CA ASN A 148 -1.00 -21.54 15.32
C ASN A 148 -0.36 -22.95 15.20
N ASP A 149 -1.02 -23.83 14.44
CA ASP A 149 -0.55 -25.19 14.13
C ASP A 149 0.47 -25.16 12.97
N GLU A 150 1.17 -26.28 12.69
CA GLU A 150 2.18 -26.40 11.63
C GLU A 150 1.75 -25.91 10.23
N ALA A 151 0.44 -25.84 9.97
CA ALA A 151 -0.13 -25.39 8.70
C ALA A 151 -0.38 -23.87 8.60
N TYR A 152 -0.11 -23.08 9.65
CA TYR A 152 -0.43 -21.64 9.66
C TYR A 152 0.30 -20.87 8.54
N ASP A 153 1.54 -21.26 8.22
CA ASP A 153 2.34 -20.63 7.15
C ASP A 153 1.67 -20.76 5.79
N GLU A 154 1.20 -21.97 5.47
CA GLU A 154 0.53 -22.25 4.21
C GLU A 154 -0.84 -21.58 4.16
N ALA A 155 -1.56 -21.55 5.29
CA ALA A 155 -2.86 -20.89 5.41
C ALA A 155 -2.75 -19.37 5.25
N LEU A 156 -1.76 -18.72 5.89
CA LEU A 156 -1.51 -17.29 5.80
C LEU A 156 -1.11 -16.86 4.38
N ASN A 157 -0.21 -17.62 3.77
CA ASN A 157 0.21 -17.38 2.39
C ASN A 157 -0.98 -17.52 1.42
N LEU A 158 -1.83 -18.55 1.59
CA LEU A 158 -3.04 -18.70 0.79
C LEU A 158 -4.05 -17.57 1.03
N LEU A 159 -4.29 -17.19 2.29
CA LEU A 159 -5.22 -16.12 2.65
C LEU A 159 -4.80 -14.79 2.01
N TYR A 160 -3.50 -14.48 2.01
CA TYR A 160 -2.99 -13.29 1.35
C TYR A 160 -3.22 -13.31 -0.17
N HIS A 161 -2.91 -14.42 -0.85
CA HIS A 161 -3.09 -14.53 -2.31
C HIS A 161 -4.54 -14.70 -2.77
N LEU A 162 -5.43 -15.06 -1.86
CA LEU A 162 -6.87 -15.06 -2.12
C LEU A 162 -7.39 -13.64 -2.40
N ASP A 163 -6.69 -12.61 -1.89
CA ASP A 163 -7.05 -11.20 -1.98
C ASP A 163 -8.48 -10.94 -1.47
N ALA A 164 -8.70 -11.33 -0.21
CA ALA A 164 -10.00 -11.33 0.43
C ALA A 164 -10.72 -9.98 0.29
N SER A 165 -12.01 -10.03 -0.04
CA SER A 165 -12.86 -8.85 -0.15
C SER A 165 -12.90 -8.01 1.13
N ASP A 166 -13.12 -6.69 1.00
CA ASP A 166 -13.27 -5.80 2.16
C ASP A 166 -14.42 -6.23 3.08
N ALA A 167 -15.46 -6.85 2.54
CA ALA A 167 -16.58 -7.38 3.31
C ALA A 167 -16.16 -8.56 4.19
N ASP A 168 -15.35 -9.48 3.67
CA ASP A 168 -14.90 -10.66 4.42
C ASP A 168 -13.80 -10.29 5.43
N LEU A 169 -12.88 -9.39 5.07
CA LEU A 169 -11.93 -8.83 6.02
C LEU A 169 -12.64 -8.11 7.18
N LYS A 170 -13.74 -7.40 6.90
CA LYS A 170 -14.53 -6.74 7.94
C LYS A 170 -15.23 -7.76 8.85
N LYS A 171 -15.70 -8.88 8.33
CA LYS A 171 -16.23 -9.99 9.16
C LYS A 171 -15.14 -10.55 10.07
N LEU A 172 -13.93 -10.79 9.53
CA LEU A 172 -12.79 -11.26 10.34
C LEU A 172 -12.43 -10.28 11.46
N MET A 173 -12.56 -8.98 11.21
CA MET A 173 -12.29 -7.93 12.19
C MET A 173 -13.44 -7.66 13.16
N SER A 174 -14.62 -8.27 12.98
CA SER A 174 -15.82 -7.92 13.77
C SER A 174 -15.77 -8.36 15.24
N ASP A 175 -14.92 -9.33 15.59
CA ASP A 175 -14.75 -9.85 16.96
C ASP A 175 -13.66 -9.06 17.70
N ASP A 176 -13.89 -7.76 17.94
CA ASP A 176 -12.96 -6.83 18.62
C ASP A 176 -11.52 -6.81 18.05
N GLY A 177 -11.37 -7.09 16.75
CA GLY A 177 -10.06 -7.12 16.10
C GLY A 177 -9.22 -8.34 16.46
N LYS A 178 -9.82 -9.43 16.96
CA LYS A 178 -9.14 -10.68 17.31
C LYS A 178 -8.24 -11.21 16.19
N PHE A 179 -8.62 -11.06 14.92
CA PHE A 179 -7.77 -11.44 13.79
C PHE A 179 -6.43 -10.69 13.74
N ALA A 180 -6.37 -9.41 14.17
CA ALA A 180 -5.10 -8.71 14.27
C ALA A 180 -4.20 -9.33 15.35
N GLU A 181 -4.79 -9.78 16.46
CA GLU A 181 -4.09 -10.44 17.56
C GLU A 181 -3.54 -11.81 17.16
N THR A 182 -4.24 -12.58 16.33
CA THR A 182 -3.75 -13.88 15.85
C THR A 182 -2.53 -13.77 14.95
N LEU A 183 -2.30 -12.61 14.31
CA LEU A 183 -1.11 -12.35 13.49
C LEU A 183 0.12 -11.99 14.34
N MET A 184 -0.05 -11.61 15.61
CA MET A 184 1.05 -11.13 16.46
C MET A 184 2.13 -12.20 16.73
N PRO A 185 1.80 -13.46 17.08
CA PRO A 185 2.79 -14.52 17.23
C PRO A 185 3.61 -14.75 15.95
N VAL A 186 2.96 -14.67 14.79
CA VAL A 186 3.60 -14.85 13.48
C VAL A 186 4.57 -13.70 13.18
N LEU A 187 4.16 -12.45 13.46
CA LEU A 187 5.03 -11.28 13.29
C LEU A 187 6.28 -11.34 14.16
N LYS A 188 6.15 -11.89 15.37
CA LYS A 188 7.21 -11.97 16.37
C LYS A 188 8.22 -13.10 16.09
N CYS A 189 7.73 -14.30 15.78
CA CYS A 189 8.56 -15.52 15.73
C CYS A 189 8.52 -16.26 14.39
N GLY A 190 7.74 -15.81 13.41
CA GLY A 190 7.58 -16.49 12.13
C GLY A 190 8.82 -16.41 11.23
N SER A 191 8.81 -17.19 10.14
CA SER A 191 9.83 -17.07 9.10
C SER A 191 9.79 -15.67 8.43
N CYS A 192 10.85 -15.29 7.72
CA CYS A 192 10.86 -14.04 6.94
C CYS A 192 9.62 -13.93 6.02
N GLN A 193 9.26 -15.03 5.35
CA GLN A 193 8.12 -15.05 4.44
C GLN A 193 6.78 -14.90 5.20
N SER A 194 6.60 -15.64 6.29
CA SER A 194 5.39 -15.61 7.12
C SER A 194 5.18 -14.24 7.74
N ARG A 195 6.26 -13.63 8.26
CA ARG A 195 6.27 -12.26 8.79
C ARG A 195 5.89 -11.24 7.73
N ALA A 196 6.38 -11.38 6.50
CA ALA A 196 6.02 -10.52 5.38
C ALA A 196 4.53 -10.62 5.02
N TYR A 197 3.97 -11.83 4.91
CA TYR A 197 2.53 -11.99 4.68
C TYR A 197 1.69 -11.51 5.86
N ALA A 198 2.14 -11.75 7.09
CA ALA A 198 1.44 -11.31 8.30
C ALA A 198 1.31 -9.78 8.35
N ILE A 199 2.39 -9.02 8.09
CA ILE A 199 2.31 -7.55 8.10
C ILE A 199 1.43 -7.01 6.95
N MET A 200 1.43 -7.70 5.82
CA MET A 200 0.62 -7.32 4.66
C MET A 200 -0.86 -7.62 4.90
N MET A 201 -1.19 -8.73 5.57
CA MET A 201 -2.52 -9.05 6.04
C MET A 201 -2.99 -8.10 7.14
N LEU A 202 -2.14 -7.79 8.11
CA LEU A 202 -2.43 -6.84 9.18
C LEU A 202 -2.77 -5.46 8.60
N LYS A 203 -2.02 -5.00 7.60
CA LYS A 203 -2.33 -3.76 6.87
C LYS A 203 -3.70 -3.82 6.18
N SER A 204 -4.02 -4.94 5.51
CA SER A 204 -5.32 -5.11 4.85
C SER A 204 -6.48 -5.17 5.86
N ALA A 205 -6.27 -5.79 7.02
CA ALA A 205 -7.24 -5.86 8.10
C ALA A 205 -7.52 -4.46 8.70
N PHE A 206 -6.49 -3.69 9.02
CA PHE A 206 -6.66 -2.32 9.54
C PHE A 206 -7.20 -1.32 8.51
N ARG A 207 -7.16 -1.63 7.20
CA ARG A 207 -7.82 -0.82 6.17
C ARG A 207 -9.35 -0.79 6.34
N VAL A 208 -9.92 -1.90 6.81
CA VAL A 208 -11.38 -2.06 6.98
C VAL A 208 -11.82 -2.01 8.45
N ALA A 209 -10.88 -1.83 9.37
CA ALA A 209 -11.13 -1.67 10.80
C ALA A 209 -11.95 -0.42 11.07
N ASP A 210 -12.82 -0.48 12.08
CA ASP A 210 -13.56 0.68 12.51
C ASP A 210 -12.66 1.69 13.27
N PRO A 211 -13.09 2.95 13.41
CA PRO A 211 -12.31 3.97 14.12
C PRO A 211 -11.97 3.61 15.57
N VAL A 212 -12.80 2.84 16.26
CA VAL A 212 -12.56 2.43 17.66
C VAL A 212 -11.37 1.48 17.70
N GLN A 213 -11.35 0.47 16.83
CA GLN A 213 -10.23 -0.47 16.70
C GLN A 213 -8.92 0.23 16.34
N LEU A 214 -8.96 1.22 15.46
CA LEU A 214 -7.78 2.03 15.12
C LEU A 214 -7.27 2.81 16.34
N MET A 215 -8.16 3.34 17.17
CA MET A 215 -7.79 4.08 18.39
C MET A 215 -7.26 3.19 19.52
N THR A 216 -7.72 1.94 19.60
CA THR A 216 -7.41 1.00 20.68
C THR A 216 -6.31 0.00 20.35
N ALA A 217 -5.67 0.11 19.16
CA ALA A 217 -4.56 -0.73 18.75
C ALA A 217 -3.50 -0.90 19.86
N LYS A 218 -3.15 -2.15 20.18
CA LYS A 218 -2.28 -2.45 21.33
C LYS A 218 -0.82 -2.06 21.08
N PRO A 219 -0.04 -1.73 22.13
CA PRO A 219 1.37 -1.36 22.00
C PRO A 219 2.23 -2.40 21.27
N GLU A 220 1.95 -3.68 21.46
CA GLU A 220 2.68 -4.81 20.86
C GLU A 220 2.65 -4.77 19.34
N ILE A 221 1.55 -4.29 18.74
CA ILE A 221 1.43 -4.10 17.29
C ILE A 221 2.51 -3.13 16.80
N PHE A 222 2.75 -2.02 17.51
CA PHE A 222 3.73 -1.03 17.10
C PHE A 222 5.16 -1.57 17.21
N ILE A 223 5.46 -2.33 18.27
CA ILE A 223 6.75 -2.99 18.47
C ILE A 223 7.06 -3.90 17.28
N GLU A 224 6.14 -4.79 16.92
CA GLU A 224 6.39 -5.73 15.83
C GLU A 224 6.43 -5.04 14.45
N ILE A 225 5.62 -4.00 14.21
CA ILE A 225 5.74 -3.24 12.95
C ILE A 225 7.13 -2.58 12.85
N VAL A 226 7.65 -2.02 13.94
CA VAL A 226 9.00 -1.42 13.95
C VAL A 226 10.08 -2.48 13.75
N HIS A 227 9.94 -3.69 14.32
CA HIS A 227 10.85 -4.80 14.04
C HIS A 227 10.85 -5.19 12.56
N ILE A 228 9.69 -5.27 11.90
CA ILE A 228 9.62 -5.53 10.45
C ILE A 228 10.37 -4.47 9.64
N LEU A 229 10.25 -3.19 10.03
CA LEU A 229 10.96 -2.09 9.39
C LEU A 229 12.48 -2.19 9.58
N LYS A 230 12.91 -2.55 10.80
CA LYS A 230 14.32 -2.71 11.14
C LYS A 230 14.96 -3.89 10.41
N ASP A 231 14.25 -5.01 10.32
CA ASP A 231 14.76 -6.24 9.71
C ASP A 231 14.82 -6.17 8.18
N GLN A 232 14.10 -5.20 7.57
CA GLN A 232 14.08 -4.97 6.13
C GLN A 232 13.83 -6.24 5.29
N ILE A 233 12.94 -7.12 5.76
CA ILE A 233 12.68 -8.46 5.20
C ILE A 233 12.40 -8.41 3.69
N SER A 234 11.58 -7.46 3.25
CA SER A 234 11.34 -7.19 1.83
C SER A 234 10.80 -5.78 1.63
N GLN A 235 10.99 -5.20 0.44
CA GLN A 235 10.46 -3.87 0.12
C GLN A 235 8.93 -3.81 0.26
N GLN A 236 8.22 -4.89 -0.05
CA GLN A 236 6.77 -4.95 0.05
C GLN A 236 6.31 -4.97 1.51
N ALA A 237 6.99 -5.76 2.36
CA ALA A 237 6.74 -5.80 3.80
C ALA A 237 7.02 -4.43 4.45
N SER A 238 8.16 -3.80 4.13
CA SER A 238 8.50 -2.47 4.65
C SER A 238 7.50 -1.40 4.22
N LYS A 239 7.06 -1.40 2.96
CA LYS A 239 6.00 -0.49 2.48
C LYS A 239 4.66 -0.73 3.18
N ALA A 240 4.31 -1.99 3.43
CA ALA A 240 3.10 -2.35 4.16
C ALA A 240 3.16 -1.84 5.61
N ALA A 241 4.26 -2.09 6.30
CA ALA A 241 4.55 -1.59 7.65
C ALA A 241 4.48 -0.06 7.74
N LEU A 242 5.17 0.66 6.84
CA LEU A 242 5.15 2.12 6.81
C LEU A 242 3.73 2.66 6.59
N LYS A 243 2.98 2.09 5.65
CA LYS A 243 1.60 2.52 5.38
C LYS A 243 0.70 2.25 6.58
N LEU A 244 0.83 1.10 7.23
CA LEU A 244 0.06 0.78 8.43
C LEU A 244 0.35 1.78 9.57
N LEU A 245 1.61 2.14 9.82
CA LEU A 245 1.92 3.17 10.82
C LEU A 245 1.36 4.55 10.44
N VAL A 246 1.42 4.94 9.16
CA VAL A 246 0.83 6.20 8.68
C VAL A 246 -0.69 6.25 8.88
N ASP A 247 -1.36 5.09 8.80
CA ASP A 247 -2.81 4.96 9.01
C ASP A 247 -3.17 4.90 10.52
N LEU A 248 -2.28 4.38 11.38
CA LEU A 248 -2.48 4.29 12.84
C LEU A 248 -2.07 5.55 13.62
N CYS A 249 -1.06 6.29 13.18
CA CYS A 249 -0.51 7.47 13.86
C CYS A 249 -1.27 8.81 13.70
N PRO A 250 -2.38 8.94 12.95
CA PRO A 250 -3.26 10.10 13.08
C PRO A 250 -3.83 10.22 14.49
N TRP A 251 -3.95 9.11 15.23
CA TRP A 251 -4.44 9.06 16.61
C TRP A 251 -3.33 9.35 17.63
N GLY A 252 -3.56 10.30 18.54
CA GLY A 252 -2.53 10.80 19.47
C GLY A 252 -1.89 9.71 20.35
N ARG A 253 -2.71 8.82 20.93
CA ARG A 253 -2.22 7.71 21.78
C ARG A 253 -1.32 6.74 21.00
N ASN A 254 -1.61 6.52 19.73
CA ASN A 254 -0.82 5.61 18.89
C ASN A 254 0.54 6.21 18.51
N ARG A 255 0.66 7.53 18.40
CA ARG A 255 1.96 8.18 18.20
C ARG A 255 2.90 7.89 19.36
N ILE A 256 2.40 7.96 20.59
CA ILE A 256 3.18 7.68 21.80
C ILE A 256 3.68 6.23 21.76
N LYS A 257 2.78 5.26 21.52
CA LYS A 257 3.15 3.84 21.38
C LYS A 257 4.18 3.59 20.28
N ALA A 258 4.04 4.25 19.12
CA ALA A 258 5.01 4.14 18.02
C ALA A 258 6.38 4.72 18.39
N ILE A 259 6.43 5.83 19.13
CA ILE A 259 7.67 6.43 19.62
C ILE A 259 8.34 5.53 20.66
N GLU A 260 7.58 5.01 21.62
CA GLU A 260 8.06 4.06 22.64
C GLU A 260 8.59 2.76 22.02
N ALA A 261 7.99 2.30 20.91
CA ALA A 261 8.48 1.19 20.11
C ALA A 261 9.76 1.49 19.32
N GLY A 262 10.30 2.72 19.38
CA GLY A 262 11.54 3.11 18.71
C GLY A 262 11.38 3.52 17.24
N ALA A 263 10.16 3.83 16.78
CA ALA A 263 9.91 4.13 15.37
C ALA A 263 10.76 5.29 14.84
N VAL A 264 10.94 6.37 15.61
CA VAL A 264 11.67 7.57 15.16
C VAL A 264 13.09 7.24 14.73
N LEU A 265 13.82 6.45 15.53
CA LEU A 265 15.18 6.03 15.23
C LEU A 265 15.22 5.19 13.95
N VAL A 266 14.38 4.15 13.86
CA VAL A 266 14.34 3.25 12.69
C VAL A 266 13.99 4.02 11.41
N LEU A 267 13.07 4.98 11.47
CA LEU A 267 12.67 5.80 10.34
C LEU A 267 13.81 6.71 9.84
N ILE A 268 14.63 7.25 10.74
CA ILE A 268 15.78 8.08 10.36
C ILE A 268 16.83 7.23 9.66
N GLU A 269 17.15 6.05 10.20
CA GLU A 269 18.08 5.09 9.58
C GLU A 269 17.60 4.66 8.18
N LEU A 270 16.31 4.29 8.04
CA LEU A 270 15.75 3.95 6.74
C LEU A 270 15.81 5.10 5.73
N LEU A 271 15.69 6.37 6.16
CA LEU A 271 15.84 7.51 5.25
C LEU A 271 17.27 7.73 4.78
N LEU A 272 18.27 7.38 5.60
CA LEU A 272 19.69 7.47 5.24
C LEU A 272 19.99 6.51 4.08
N ASP A 273 19.49 5.28 4.17
CA ASP A 273 19.76 4.22 3.20
C ASP A 273 18.83 4.24 1.98
N SER A 274 17.61 4.77 2.12
CA SER A 274 16.60 4.67 1.06
C SER A 274 16.82 5.69 -0.07
N SER A 275 16.92 5.18 -1.29
CA SER A 275 16.76 5.92 -2.55
C SER A 275 15.34 5.84 -3.11
N GLU A 276 14.47 5.02 -2.51
CA GLU A 276 13.14 4.72 -3.03
C GLU A 276 12.15 5.85 -2.70
N ARG A 277 11.60 6.46 -3.75
CA ARG A 277 10.76 7.66 -3.63
C ARG A 277 9.55 7.43 -2.74
N ARG A 278 8.85 6.31 -2.91
CA ARG A 278 7.59 6.08 -2.19
C ARG A 278 7.81 5.76 -0.71
N ALA A 279 8.80 4.95 -0.36
CA ALA A 279 9.18 4.75 1.04
C ALA A 279 9.59 6.07 1.69
N SER A 280 10.44 6.88 1.03
CA SER A 280 10.87 8.17 1.58
C SER A 280 9.68 9.13 1.86
N GLU A 281 8.66 9.16 0.99
CA GLU A 281 7.43 9.93 1.23
C GLU A 281 6.65 9.44 2.47
N LEU A 282 6.50 8.12 2.62
CA LEU A 282 5.79 7.53 3.75
C LEU A 282 6.55 7.77 5.05
N ILE A 283 7.87 7.60 5.05
CA ILE A 283 8.70 7.85 6.24
C ILE A 283 8.60 9.32 6.68
N LEU A 284 8.74 10.28 5.76
CA LEU A 284 8.62 11.70 6.09
C LEU A 284 7.20 12.05 6.55
N THR A 285 6.18 11.40 6.01
CA THR A 285 4.79 11.58 6.47
C THR A 285 4.63 11.09 7.91
N LEU A 286 5.20 9.93 8.24
CA LEU A 286 5.15 9.37 9.58
C LEU A 286 5.96 10.20 10.57
N LEU A 287 7.19 10.61 10.23
CA LEU A 287 7.99 11.51 11.06
C LEU A 287 7.28 12.85 11.33
N ASP A 288 6.59 13.43 10.33
CA ASP A 288 5.75 14.64 10.50
C ASP A 288 4.58 14.39 11.47
N GLN A 289 3.99 13.19 11.49
CA GLN A 289 2.96 12.84 12.47
C GLN A 289 3.56 12.68 13.88
N LEU A 290 4.66 11.94 14.02
CA LEU A 290 5.31 11.68 15.32
C LEU A 290 5.87 12.96 15.95
N CYS A 291 6.45 13.87 15.16
CA CYS A 291 6.98 15.15 15.64
C CYS A 291 5.90 16.14 16.12
N ARG A 292 4.61 15.78 16.08
CA ARG A 292 3.52 16.55 16.72
C ARG A 292 3.51 16.38 18.24
N THR A 293 4.19 15.36 18.78
CA THR A 293 4.38 15.18 20.22
C THR A 293 5.75 15.70 20.66
N ALA A 294 5.90 16.03 21.94
CA ALA A 294 7.19 16.46 22.49
C ALA A 294 8.24 15.34 22.41
N ASP A 295 7.84 14.11 22.76
CA ASP A 295 8.73 12.94 22.76
C ASP A 295 9.23 12.62 21.34
N GLY A 296 8.37 12.73 20.33
CA GLY A 296 8.76 12.47 18.94
C GLY A 296 9.81 13.47 18.44
N ARG A 297 9.71 14.75 18.87
CA ARG A 297 10.74 15.76 18.58
C ARG A 297 12.03 15.48 19.34
N ALA A 298 11.93 15.11 20.61
CA ALA A 298 13.08 14.80 21.45
C ALA A 298 13.89 13.62 20.87
N GLU A 299 13.21 12.53 20.48
CA GLU A 299 13.87 11.37 19.86
C GLU A 299 14.49 11.70 18.50
N LEU A 300 13.87 12.56 17.69
CA LEU A 300 14.48 13.00 16.42
C LEU A 300 15.76 13.80 16.67
N LEU A 301 15.74 14.72 17.63
CA LEU A 301 16.90 15.55 17.99
C LEU A 301 18.01 14.77 18.70
N LYS A 302 17.68 13.64 19.34
CA LYS A 302 18.66 12.74 19.96
C LYS A 302 19.48 12.00 18.90
N HIS A 303 18.91 11.80 17.71
CA HIS A 303 19.59 11.15 16.59
C HIS A 303 20.52 12.13 15.86
N GLY A 304 21.82 11.85 15.81
CA GLY A 304 22.82 12.78 15.24
C GLY A 304 22.63 13.11 13.75
N ALA A 305 21.90 12.29 13.00
CA ALA A 305 21.55 12.54 11.60
C ALA A 305 20.14 13.12 11.38
N GLY A 306 19.33 13.30 12.44
CA GLY A 306 17.89 13.58 12.34
C GLY A 306 17.57 14.85 11.55
N LEU A 307 18.16 15.98 11.94
CA LEU A 307 17.96 17.26 11.25
C LEU A 307 18.57 17.26 9.84
N ALA A 308 19.76 16.69 9.71
CA ALA A 308 20.49 16.62 8.45
C ALA A 308 19.71 15.83 7.38
N ILE A 309 19.18 14.64 7.71
CA ILE A 309 18.48 13.81 6.74
C ILE A 309 17.13 14.41 6.33
N VAL A 310 16.39 14.99 7.28
CA VAL A 310 15.12 15.67 6.98
C VAL A 310 15.36 16.85 6.04
N SER A 311 16.36 17.69 6.33
CA SER A 311 16.77 18.80 5.45
C SER A 311 17.21 18.31 4.07
N LYS A 312 18.04 17.26 4.01
CA LYS A 312 18.57 16.68 2.77
C LYS A 312 17.46 16.22 1.83
N LYS A 313 16.35 15.68 2.34
CA LYS A 313 15.24 15.15 1.52
C LYS A 313 14.34 16.23 0.91
N ILE A 314 14.41 17.48 1.39
CA ILE A 314 13.70 18.63 0.78
C ILE A 314 14.20 18.81 -0.67
N PHE A 315 13.24 18.85 -1.61
CA PHE A 315 13.44 18.88 -3.07
C PHE A 315 14.11 17.65 -3.70
N ARG A 316 14.38 16.59 -2.94
CA ARG A 316 15.05 15.38 -3.47
C ARG A 316 14.14 14.17 -3.62
N VAL A 317 12.90 14.24 -3.14
CA VAL A 317 11.95 13.11 -3.16
C VAL A 317 10.69 13.49 -3.93
N SER A 318 9.90 14.40 -3.39
CA SER A 318 8.67 14.93 -4.00
C SER A 318 8.18 16.19 -3.30
N GLN A 319 7.19 16.86 -3.88
CA GLN A 319 6.56 18.03 -3.26
C GLN A 319 5.89 17.70 -1.93
N VAL A 320 5.25 16.53 -1.83
CA VAL A 320 4.64 16.06 -0.57
C VAL A 320 5.73 15.85 0.48
N ALA A 321 6.84 15.21 0.10
CA ALA A 321 7.97 15.01 1.00
C ALA A 321 8.60 16.33 1.47
N SER A 322 8.80 17.31 0.58
CA SER A 322 9.28 18.66 0.95
C SER A 322 8.36 19.32 1.97
N HIS A 323 7.04 19.33 1.74
CA HIS A 323 6.06 19.90 2.66
C HIS A 323 6.09 19.21 4.04
N ARG A 324 6.23 17.88 4.09
CA ARG A 324 6.37 17.12 5.35
C ARG A 324 7.68 17.41 6.06
N ALA A 325 8.80 17.44 5.35
CA ALA A 325 10.11 17.74 5.90
C ALA A 325 10.17 19.16 6.50
N VAL A 326 9.64 20.17 5.80
CA VAL A 326 9.50 21.52 6.34
C VAL A 326 8.54 21.55 7.54
N GLY A 327 7.49 20.72 7.54
CA GLY A 327 6.59 20.54 8.69
C GLY A 327 7.29 20.00 9.94
N ILE A 328 8.18 19.02 9.78
CA ILE A 328 9.01 18.49 10.87
C ILE A 328 9.90 19.59 11.44
N LEU A 329 10.65 20.28 10.57
CA LEU A 329 11.54 21.39 10.98
C LEU A 329 10.77 22.51 11.68
N PHE A 330 9.59 22.86 11.15
CA PHE A 330 8.68 23.83 11.76
C PHE A 330 8.28 23.43 13.18
N SER A 331 7.86 22.17 13.37
CA SER A 331 7.46 21.66 14.69
C SER A 331 8.60 21.77 15.70
N ILE A 332 9.83 21.44 15.29
CA ILE A 332 11.03 21.56 16.14
C ILE A 332 11.32 23.02 16.47
N CYS A 333 11.41 23.88 15.47
CA CYS A 333 11.74 25.30 15.66
C CYS A 333 10.70 26.06 16.50
N LYS A 334 9.43 25.66 16.42
CA LYS A 334 8.34 26.32 17.14
C LYS A 334 8.16 25.81 18.57
N TYR A 335 8.32 24.51 18.78
CA TYR A 335 7.93 23.87 20.05
C TYR A 335 9.09 23.22 20.82
N SER A 336 10.29 23.12 20.24
CA SER A 336 11.50 22.59 20.90
C SER A 336 12.80 23.28 20.44
N PRO A 337 12.88 24.63 20.41
CA PRO A 337 14.08 25.34 19.96
C PRO A 337 15.18 25.34 21.03
N THR A 338 15.99 24.28 21.09
CA THR A 338 17.19 24.27 21.94
C THR A 338 18.36 24.95 21.24
N SER A 339 19.24 25.62 21.98
CA SER A 339 20.43 26.27 21.40
C SER A 339 21.26 25.29 20.56
N ARG A 340 21.45 24.07 21.07
CA ARG A 340 22.14 22.99 20.34
C ARG A 340 21.47 22.67 19.00
N ALA A 341 20.15 22.48 18.97
CA ALA A 341 19.42 22.17 17.74
C ALA A 341 19.51 23.32 16.73
N LEU A 342 19.39 24.57 17.18
CA LEU A 342 19.47 25.74 16.29
C LEU A 342 20.88 25.92 15.68
N GLN A 343 21.93 25.60 16.45
CA GLN A 343 23.31 25.60 15.95
C GLN A 343 23.55 24.44 14.97
N GLU A 344 23.06 23.24 15.29
CA GLU A 344 23.14 22.09 14.39
C GLU A 344 22.43 22.38 13.05
N MET A 345 21.25 23.01 13.08
CA MET A 345 20.52 23.43 11.88
C MET A 345 21.35 24.34 10.96
N LEU A 346 22.17 25.24 11.51
CA LEU A 346 23.11 26.02 10.70
C LEU A 346 24.18 25.13 10.06
N GLN A 347 24.82 24.28 10.86
CA GLN A 347 25.93 23.43 10.42
C GLN A 347 25.52 22.43 9.34
N VAL A 348 24.32 21.84 9.45
CA VAL A 348 23.81 20.86 8.49
C VAL A 348 23.06 21.49 7.32
N GLY A 349 23.08 22.83 7.22
CA GLY A 349 22.52 23.59 6.08
C GLY A 349 20.99 23.65 6.04
N VAL A 350 20.29 23.45 7.15
CA VAL A 350 18.83 23.61 7.23
C VAL A 350 18.42 25.03 6.86
N VAL A 351 19.12 26.04 7.36
CA VAL A 351 18.77 27.45 7.12
C VAL A 351 18.90 27.80 5.64
N ALA A 352 20.01 27.41 5.00
CA ALA A 352 20.18 27.55 3.56
C ALA A 352 19.07 26.84 2.76
N LYS A 353 18.66 25.63 3.21
CA LYS A 353 17.56 24.91 2.59
C LYS A 353 16.22 25.65 2.71
N LEU A 354 15.94 26.27 3.86
CA LEU A 354 14.72 27.06 4.07
C LEU A 354 14.70 28.33 3.21
N CYS A 355 15.83 29.00 3.01
CA CYS A 355 15.94 30.12 2.07
C CYS A 355 15.63 29.67 0.63
N LEU A 356 16.16 28.51 0.21
CA LEU A 356 15.83 27.90 -1.09
C LEU A 356 14.33 27.56 -1.21
N VAL A 357 13.69 27.14 -0.11
CA VAL A 357 12.24 26.91 -0.09
C VAL A 357 11.47 28.19 -0.43
N LEU A 358 11.88 29.35 0.07
CA LEU A 358 11.23 30.62 -0.27
C LEU A 358 11.38 31.03 -1.74
N GLN A 359 12.43 30.54 -2.43
CA GLN A 359 12.70 30.88 -3.83
C GLN A 359 12.02 29.93 -4.83
N VAL A 360 11.98 28.62 -4.52
CA VAL A 360 11.67 27.57 -5.51
C VAL A 360 10.34 26.85 -5.23
N GLU A 361 9.86 26.87 -3.99
CA GLU A 361 8.63 26.16 -3.62
C GLU A 361 7.39 26.93 -4.11
N ASN A 362 6.36 26.20 -4.56
CA ASN A 362 5.10 26.78 -5.03
C ASN A 362 3.97 26.61 -3.99
N ASN A 363 4.14 25.72 -3.02
CA ASN A 363 3.15 25.48 -1.99
C ASN A 363 3.16 26.57 -0.90
N GLN A 364 2.13 27.43 -0.91
CA GLN A 364 2.00 28.57 0.02
C GLN A 364 2.10 28.20 1.51
N LYS A 365 1.57 27.05 1.93
CA LYS A 365 1.67 26.60 3.33
C LYS A 365 3.12 26.24 3.70
N THR A 366 3.87 25.67 2.76
CA THR A 366 5.28 25.31 2.95
C THR A 366 6.14 26.57 3.05
N ILE A 367 5.92 27.51 2.14
CA ILE A 367 6.59 28.82 2.12
C ILE A 367 6.32 29.58 3.44
N ALA A 368 5.05 29.65 3.86
CA ALA A 368 4.66 30.33 5.10
C ALA A 368 5.38 29.74 6.33
N ARG A 369 5.45 28.41 6.44
CA ARG A 369 6.20 27.74 7.52
C ARG A 369 7.69 28.04 7.46
N ALA A 370 8.31 27.97 6.28
CA ALA A 370 9.73 28.28 6.13
C ALA A 370 10.03 29.74 6.53
N LYS A 371 9.17 30.68 6.13
CA LYS A 371 9.27 32.10 6.49
C LYS A 371 9.15 32.30 8.00
N GLU A 372 8.18 31.65 8.65
CA GLU A 372 7.99 31.72 10.11
C GLU A 372 9.20 31.17 10.87
N ILE A 373 9.78 30.04 10.43
CA ILE A 373 10.99 29.47 11.05
C ILE A 373 12.15 30.47 11.00
N LEU A 374 12.41 31.06 9.83
CA LEU A 374 13.51 32.01 9.65
C LEU A 374 13.31 33.29 10.49
N TYR A 375 12.06 33.74 10.64
CA TYR A 375 11.72 34.88 11.49
C TYR A 375 11.92 34.59 12.98
N LEU A 376 11.42 33.44 13.45
CA LEU A 376 11.50 33.04 14.87
C LEU A 376 12.94 33.03 15.39
N HIS A 377 13.91 32.65 14.56
CA HIS A 377 15.31 32.46 14.95
C HIS A 377 16.29 33.39 14.24
N ALA A 378 15.79 34.50 13.67
CA ALA A 378 16.60 35.46 12.91
C ALA A 378 17.81 36.00 13.69
N ARG A 379 17.67 36.22 15.00
CA ARG A 379 18.77 36.69 15.87
C ARG A 379 19.97 35.76 15.92
N ILE A 380 19.77 34.47 15.68
CA ILE A 380 20.82 33.45 15.72
C ILE A 380 21.37 33.18 14.32
N TRP A 381 20.52 33.28 13.30
CA TRP A 381 20.83 32.80 11.96
C TRP A 381 21.16 33.87 10.94
N LYS A 382 20.54 35.06 10.99
CA LYS A 382 20.57 36.06 9.90
C LYS A 382 21.99 36.45 9.46
N ASP A 383 22.89 36.60 10.43
CA ASP A 383 24.28 37.03 10.20
C ASP A 383 25.28 35.86 10.24
N SER A 384 24.79 34.62 10.15
CA SER A 384 25.65 33.45 10.23
C SER A 384 26.46 33.24 8.95
N PRO A 385 27.79 33.00 9.03
CA PRO A 385 28.62 32.70 7.87
C PRO A 385 28.27 31.36 7.21
N CYS A 386 27.47 30.52 7.87
CA CYS A 386 27.00 29.25 7.32
C CYS A 386 25.93 29.43 6.22
N ILE A 387 25.38 30.64 6.04
CA ILE A 387 24.41 30.94 4.99
C ILE A 387 25.15 31.47 3.76
N PRO A 388 25.02 30.81 2.58
CA PRO A 388 25.60 31.33 1.35
C PRO A 388 25.11 32.76 1.05
N PRO A 389 26.00 33.70 0.66
CA PRO A 389 25.63 35.09 0.41
C PRO A 389 24.47 35.27 -0.59
N ALA A 390 24.40 34.40 -1.60
CA ALA A 390 23.32 34.40 -2.60
C ALA A 390 21.92 34.13 -2.01
N LEU A 391 21.84 33.53 -0.83
CA LEU A 391 20.58 33.20 -0.15
C LEU A 391 20.18 34.23 0.92
N LEU A 392 21.09 35.12 1.33
CA LEU A 392 20.81 36.17 2.31
C LEU A 392 19.74 37.15 1.82
N SER A 393 19.70 37.42 0.51
CA SER A 393 18.66 38.26 -0.12
C SER A 393 17.25 37.69 0.02
N SER A 394 17.13 36.37 0.22
CA SER A 394 15.86 35.67 0.44
C SER A 394 15.53 35.47 1.90
N TYR A 395 16.43 35.86 2.81
CA TYR A 395 16.12 35.90 4.23
C TYR A 395 15.01 36.95 4.45
N PRO A 396 13.90 36.60 5.14
CA PRO A 396 12.83 37.55 5.42
C PRO A 396 13.38 38.79 6.14
N ALA A 397 12.97 39.98 5.67
CA ALA A 397 13.43 41.27 6.20
C ALA A 397 13.23 41.38 7.72
#